data_AF-A0A943IHC8-F1
#
_entry.id   AF-A0A943IHC8-F1
#
_cell.length_a   1.000
_cell.length_b   1.000
_cell.length_c   1.000
_cell.angle_alpha   90.00
_cell.angle_beta   90.00
_cell.angle_gamma   90.00
#
_symmetry.space_group_name_H-M   'P 1'
#
loop_
_entity.id
_entity.type
_entity.pdbx_description
1 polymer ?
#
loop_
_entity_poly.entity_id
_entity_poly.type
_entity_poly.pdbx_seq_one_letter_code
_entity_poly.pdbx_strand_id
1 'polypeptide(L)' 'MYSIDLNSDIGESFGAYKLGDDEAILQQITAANVACGWH' A
#
# COMPACT_ATOMS: atom_id res chain seq x y z
N MET A 1 2.47 -16.10 21.90
CA MET A 1 1.91 -16.21 20.54
C MET A 1 2.81 -15.42 19.61
N TYR A 2 3.23 -15.99 18.49
CA TYR A 2 4.04 -15.25 17.51
C TYR A 2 3.12 -14.47 16.58
N SER A 3 3.53 -13.25 16.22
CA SER A 3 2.82 -12.35 15.31
C SER A 3 3.80 -11.87 14.26
N ILE A 4 3.33 -11.61 13.05
CA ILE A 4 4.12 -11.04 11.97
C ILE A 4 3.29 -9.99 11.25
N ASP A 5 3.95 -8.93 10.80
CA ASP A 5 3.33 -7.93 9.94
C ASP A 5 3.51 -8.29 8.48
N LEU A 6 2.43 -8.17 7.72
CA LEU A 6 2.45 -8.17 6.26
C LEU A 6 2.19 -6.74 5.82
N ASN A 7 3.13 -6.16 5.08
CA ASN A 7 3.03 -4.78 4.61
C ASN A 7 3.10 -4.71 3.08
N SER A 8 2.58 -3.61 2.54
CA SER A 8 2.72 -3.24 1.13
C SER A 8 2.88 -1.73 1.00
N ASP A 9 3.63 -1.32 -0.01
CA ASP A 9 3.63 0.04 -0.51
C ASP A 9 2.32 0.28 -1.27
N ILE A 10 1.65 1.40 -1.00
CA ILE A 10 0.35 1.77 -1.57
C ILE A 10 0.28 3.29 -1.81
N GLY A 11 -0.75 3.75 -2.52
CA GLY A 11 -0.92 5.17 -2.77
C GLY A 11 0.12 5.75 -3.73
N GLU A 12 0.81 4.90 -4.49
CA GLU A 12 1.86 5.27 -5.47
C GLU A 12 1.29 5.80 -6.79
N SER A 13 -0.03 5.94 -6.89
CA SER A 13 -0.66 6.64 -8.02
C SER A 13 -0.23 8.11 -8.05
N PHE A 14 -0.04 8.68 -9.25
CA PHE A 14 0.35 10.08 -9.41
C PHE A 14 -0.40 10.78 -10.55
N GLY A 15 -1.10 11.87 -10.24
CA GLY A 15 -1.89 12.61 -11.21
C GLY A 15 -2.98 11.73 -11.83
N ALA A 16 -2.97 11.57 -13.16
CA ALA A 16 -3.92 10.74 -13.87
C ALA A 16 -3.54 9.24 -13.92
N TYR A 17 -2.33 8.88 -13.49
CA TYR A 17 -1.86 7.50 -13.56
C TYR A 17 -2.26 6.74 -12.29
N LYS A 18 -3.13 5.74 -12.46
CA LYS A 18 -3.46 4.78 -11.40
C LYS A 18 -2.44 3.64 -11.44
N LEU A 19 -1.83 3.37 -10.29
CA LEU A 19 -0.87 2.30 -10.08
C LEU A 19 -1.31 1.46 -8.87
N GLY A 20 -1.17 0.14 -8.98
CA GLY A 20 -1.54 -0.80 -7.93
C GLY A 20 -3.05 -1.09 -7.82
N ASP A 21 -3.38 -2.05 -6.97
CA ASP A 21 -4.74 -2.39 -6.56
C ASP A 21 -4.88 -2.20 -5.03
N ASP A 22 -4.79 -0.94 -4.61
CA ASP A 22 -4.76 -0.55 -3.20
C ASP A 22 -5.98 -1.06 -2.43
N GLU A 23 -7.16 -1.06 -3.06
CA GLU A 23 -8.41 -1.52 -2.43
C GLU A 23 -8.36 -3.02 -2.13
N ALA A 24 -7.81 -3.83 -3.03
CA ALA A 24 -7.68 -5.27 -2.81
C ALA A 24 -6.60 -5.57 -1.76
N ILE A 25 -5.43 -4.92 -1.83
CA ILE A 25 -4.29 -5.24 -0.95
C ILE A 25 -4.52 -4.78 0.50
N LEU A 26 -5.26 -3.69 0.70
CA LEU A 26 -5.64 -3.21 2.04
C LEU A 26 -6.45 -4.24 2.84
N GLN A 27 -7.10 -5.19 2.17
CA GLN A 27 -7.82 -6.28 2.84
C GLN A 27 -6.90 -7.42 3.30
N GLN A 28 -5.64 -7.44 2.88
CA GLN A 28 -4.69 -8.54 3.12
C GLN A 28 -3.53 -8.16 4.06
N ILE A 29 -3.21 -6.87 4.19
CA ILE A 29 -2.04 -6.38 4.93
C ILE A 29 -2.39 -5.87 6.33
N THR A 30 -1.42 -5.88 7.24
CA THR A 30 -1.54 -5.33 8.60
C THR A 30 -0.95 -3.93 8.72
N ALA A 31 -0.06 -3.55 7.80
CA ALA A 31 0.54 -2.22 7.73
C ALA A 31 0.65 -1.74 6.28
N ALA A 32 0.54 -0.42 6.07
CA ALA A 32 0.59 0.21 4.76
C ALA A 32 1.65 1.32 4.73
N ASN A 33 2.52 1.30 3.73
CA ASN A 33 3.49 2.37 3.48
C ASN A 33 2.93 3.27 2.38
N VAL A 34 2.55 4.50 2.72
CA VAL A 34 1.90 5.40 1.76
C VAL A 34 2.94 6.29 1.10
N ALA A 35 2.92 6.38 -0.23
CA ALA A 35 3.78 7.30 -0.95
C ALA A 35 3.57 8.76 -0.51
N CYS A 36 4.66 9.52 -0.45
CA CYS A 36 4.66 10.91 0.02
C CYS A 36 4.74 11.94 -1.12
N GLY A 37 4.61 11.50 -2.37
CA GLY A 37 4.53 12.38 -3.55
C GLY A 37 5.85 12.85 -4.15
N TRP A 38 6.97 12.19 -3.81
CA TRP A 38 8.27 12.41 -4.46
C TRP A 38 8.65 11.26 -5.40
N HIS A 39 8.35 10.03 -4.99
CA HIS A 39 8.34 8.83 -5.83
C HIS A 39 6.96 8.18 -5.70
#